data_AF-A0A3A8I4Q7-F1
#
_entry.id   AF-A0A3A8I4Q7-F1
#
_cell.length_a   1.000
_cell.length_b   1.000
_cell.length_c   1.000
_cell.angle_alpha   90.00
_cell.angle_beta   90.00
_cell.angle_gamma   90.00
#
_symmetry.space_group_name_H-M   'P 1'
#
loop_
_entity.id
_entity.type
_entity.pdbx_description
1 polymer ?
#
loop_
_entity_poly.entity_id
_entity_poly.type
_entity_poly.pdbx_seq_one_letter_code
_entity_poly.pdbx_strand_id
1 'polypeptide(L)'
;MKAVDVCIIGSGAGGAPLALELGRAGFKVVVLEKGRHYQPKDFVHDEILNSRRNFFMPLPWDEPHLVRHGAKARYERSNVAWTANCVGGGTVHMSGYFYRLKPVDFRLRSTLGAVPGTTVADWPISYEDLAPFYDKAEAEMGVSGHAVPHPFAEPRS
;
A
#
# COMPACT_ATOMS: atom_id res chain seq x y z
N MET A 1 1.81 -22.79 -20.20
CA MET A 1 0.98 -21.62 -19.85
C MET A 1 0.45 -21.00 -21.14
N LYS A 2 -0.76 -20.46 -21.14
CA LYS A 2 -1.21 -19.60 -22.25
C LYS A 2 -0.39 -18.30 -22.23
N ALA A 3 -0.09 -17.74 -23.39
CA ALA A 3 0.59 -16.45 -23.49
C ALA A 3 -0.26 -15.34 -22.82
N VAL A 4 0.41 -14.44 -22.12
CA VAL A 4 -0.17 -13.30 -21.40
C VAL A 4 0.54 -12.02 -21.85
N ASP A 5 -0.15 -10.89 -21.74
CA ASP A 5 0.37 -9.59 -22.16
C ASP A 5 1.14 -8.90 -21.02
N VAL A 6 0.69 -9.10 -19.77
CA VAL A 6 1.28 -8.47 -18.58
C VAL A 6 1.41 -9.47 -17.43
N CYS A 7 2.56 -9.45 -16.77
CA CYS A 7 2.83 -10.19 -15.53
C CYS A 7 3.03 -9.21 -14.38
N ILE A 8 2.15 -9.26 -13.38
CA ILE A 8 2.22 -8.47 -12.15
C ILE A 8 2.78 -9.34 -11.04
N ILE A 9 3.77 -8.82 -10.31
CA ILE A 9 4.38 -9.50 -9.15
C ILE A 9 3.83 -8.87 -7.87
N GLY A 10 3.03 -9.64 -7.13
CA GLY A 10 2.33 -9.22 -5.92
C GLY A 10 0.89 -8.81 -6.18
N SER A 11 -0.03 -9.35 -5.37
CA SER A 11 -1.48 -9.12 -5.48
C SER A 11 -2.03 -8.10 -4.48
N GLY A 12 -1.13 -7.31 -3.86
CA GLY A 12 -1.49 -6.33 -2.84
C GLY A 12 -2.07 -5.02 -3.39
N ALA A 13 -2.11 -4.00 -2.53
CA ALA A 13 -2.68 -2.66 -2.81
C ALA A 13 -2.19 -1.99 -4.10
N GLY A 14 -0.96 -2.28 -4.56
CA GLY A 14 -0.44 -1.78 -5.83
C GLY A 14 -0.78 -2.65 -7.04
N GLY A 15 -0.68 -3.98 -6.89
CA GLY A 15 -0.85 -4.92 -7.99
C GLY A 15 -2.31 -5.18 -8.36
N ALA A 16 -3.21 -5.26 -7.37
CA ALA A 16 -4.61 -5.55 -7.62
C ALA A 16 -5.34 -4.45 -8.43
N PRO A 17 -5.20 -3.14 -8.12
CA PRO A 17 -5.81 -2.08 -8.95
C PRO A 17 -5.23 -2.06 -10.37
N LEU A 18 -3.93 -2.29 -10.52
CA LEU A 18 -3.31 -2.37 -11.85
C LEU A 18 -3.88 -3.55 -12.66
N ALA A 19 -4.04 -4.72 -12.04
CA ALA A 19 -4.65 -5.89 -12.67
C ALA A 19 -6.10 -5.61 -13.11
N LEU A 20 -6.87 -4.92 -12.26
CA LEU A 20 -8.25 -4.52 -12.56
C LEU A 20 -8.32 -3.61 -13.79
N GLU A 21 -7.50 -2.56 -13.82
CA GLU A 21 -7.51 -1.58 -14.93
C GLU A 21 -7.02 -2.19 -16.25
N LEU A 22 -5.94 -2.97 -16.22
CA LEU A 22 -5.45 -3.68 -17.40
C LEU A 22 -6.44 -4.74 -17.89
N GLY A 23 -7.07 -5.47 -16.98
CA GLY A 23 -8.11 -6.43 -17.32
C GLY A 23 -9.33 -5.77 -17.97
N ARG A 24 -9.79 -4.63 -17.43
CA ARG A 24 -10.87 -3.82 -18.03
C ARG A 24 -10.51 -3.28 -19.41
N ALA A 25 -9.24 -2.97 -19.64
CA ALA A 25 -8.73 -2.57 -20.95
C ALA A 25 -8.54 -3.75 -21.93
N GLY A 26 -8.84 -4.99 -21.52
CA GLY A 26 -8.83 -6.18 -22.38
C GLY A 26 -7.51 -6.95 -22.42
N PHE A 27 -6.52 -6.58 -21.60
CA PHE A 27 -5.24 -7.29 -21.54
C PHE A 27 -5.38 -8.63 -20.81
N LYS A 28 -4.62 -9.64 -21.25
CA LYS A 28 -4.43 -10.90 -20.53
C LYS A 28 -3.37 -10.69 -19.45
N VAL A 29 -3.82 -10.57 -18.22
CA VAL A 29 -2.96 -10.32 -17.06
C VAL A 29 -2.78 -11.60 -16.25
N VAL A 30 -1.54 -11.89 -15.85
CA VAL A 30 -1.24 -12.85 -14.78
C VAL A 30 -0.74 -12.10 -13.55
N VAL A 31 -1.22 -12.50 -12.38
CA VAL A 31 -0.74 -11.99 -11.09
C VAL A 31 -0.06 -13.13 -10.35
N LEU A 32 1.22 -12.95 -10.02
CA LEU A 32 1.99 -13.90 -9.23
C LEU A 32 2.01 -13.42 -7.78
N GLU A 33 1.44 -14.24 -6.90
CA GLU A 33 1.44 -14.00 -5.46
C GLU A 33 2.25 -15.10 -4.77
N LYS A 34 3.12 -14.70 -3.85
CA LYS A 34 3.93 -15.64 -3.07
C LYS A 34 3.08 -16.35 -2.02
N GLY A 35 2.11 -15.63 -1.47
CA GLY A 35 1.32 -16.05 -0.33
C GLY A 35 0.11 -16.90 -0.68
N ARG A 36 -0.51 -17.45 0.37
CA ARG A 36 -1.74 -18.23 0.25
C ARG A 36 -2.95 -17.34 -0.04
N HIS A 37 -3.91 -17.87 -0.80
CA HIS A 37 -5.25 -17.31 -0.89
C HIS A 37 -6.10 -17.78 0.29
N TYR A 38 -6.21 -16.95 1.32
CA TYR A 38 -7.09 -17.21 2.46
C TYR A 38 -8.55 -16.94 2.07
N GLN A 39 -9.45 -17.73 2.63
CA GLN A 39 -10.90 -17.59 2.50
C GLN A 39 -11.48 -16.96 3.76
N PRO A 40 -12.68 -16.35 3.73
CA PRO A 40 -13.30 -15.75 4.91
C PRO A 40 -13.34 -16.67 6.14
N LYS A 41 -13.55 -17.98 5.94
CA LYS A 41 -13.56 -18.99 7.01
C LYS A 41 -12.21 -19.19 7.71
N ASP A 42 -11.11 -18.80 7.07
CA ASP A 42 -9.77 -18.96 7.63
C ASP A 42 -9.48 -17.82 8.64
N PHE A 43 -10.24 -16.72 8.61
CA PHE A 43 -10.12 -15.61 9.54
C PHE A 43 -10.98 -15.84 10.78
N VAL A 44 -10.36 -16.40 11.81
CA VAL A 44 -10.97 -16.61 13.12
C VAL A 44 -10.57 -15.50 14.10
N HIS A 45 -11.37 -15.29 15.14
CA HIS A 45 -11.10 -14.33 16.21
C HIS A 45 -10.04 -14.88 17.20
N ASP A 46 -8.86 -15.23 16.68
CA ASP A 46 -7.70 -15.68 17.46
C ASP A 46 -6.54 -14.70 17.26
N GLU A 47 -6.38 -13.80 18.24
CA GLU A 47 -5.31 -12.81 18.24
C GLU A 47 -3.91 -13.46 18.31
N ILE A 48 -3.78 -14.62 18.98
CA ILE A 48 -2.50 -15.31 19.08
C ILE A 48 -2.10 -15.88 17.73
N LEU A 49 -3.05 -16.49 17.01
CA LEU A 49 -2.82 -16.96 15.65
C LEU A 49 -2.37 -15.81 14.74
N ASN A 50 -3.12 -14.71 14.74
CA ASN A 50 -2.88 -13.58 13.83
C ASN A 50 -1.61 -12.80 14.18
N SER A 51 -1.40 -12.46 15.45
CA SER A 51 -0.36 -11.52 15.89
C SER A 51 0.92 -12.18 16.40
N ARG A 52 0.89 -13.48 16.77
CA ARG A 52 2.04 -14.18 17.37
C ARG A 52 2.51 -15.39 16.58
N ARG A 53 1.65 -15.99 15.76
CA ARG A 53 1.97 -17.19 14.97
C ARG A 53 2.10 -16.93 13.47
N ASN A 54 2.22 -15.65 13.08
CA ASN A 54 2.52 -15.23 11.71
C ASN A 54 1.56 -15.83 10.67
N PHE A 55 0.26 -15.84 10.97
CA PHE A 55 -0.77 -16.51 10.15
C PHE A 55 -0.72 -16.16 8.66
N PHE A 56 -0.53 -14.87 8.33
CA PHE A 56 -0.32 -14.38 6.96
C PHE A 56 0.99 -13.60 6.82
N MET A 57 1.88 -13.69 7.80
CA MET A 57 3.15 -12.98 7.80
C MET A 57 4.29 -13.94 7.51
N PRO A 58 5.36 -13.51 6.83
CA PRO A 58 6.54 -14.33 6.69
C PRO A 58 7.18 -14.57 8.07
N LEU A 59 7.79 -15.74 8.24
CA LEU A 59 8.50 -16.05 9.48
C LEU A 59 9.81 -15.23 9.53
N PRO A 60 10.05 -14.42 10.59
CA PRO A 60 11.23 -13.54 10.62
C PRO A 60 12.59 -14.27 10.60
N TRP A 61 12.61 -15.56 10.94
CA TRP A 61 13.83 -16.37 10.86
C TRP A 61 14.17 -16.79 9.43
N ASP A 62 13.17 -17.00 8.59
CA ASP A 62 13.33 -17.36 7.18
C ASP A 62 13.46 -16.10 6.31
N GLU A 63 12.71 -15.06 6.65
CA GLU A 63 12.55 -13.83 5.87
C GLU A 63 12.56 -12.60 6.78
N PRO A 64 13.72 -12.27 7.39
CA PRO A 64 13.82 -11.11 8.27
C PRO A 64 13.66 -9.82 7.46
N HIS A 65 12.98 -8.83 8.05
CA HIS A 65 13.16 -7.46 7.59
C HIS A 65 14.60 -7.03 7.88
N LEU A 66 15.20 -6.31 6.94
CA LEU A 66 16.57 -5.84 7.06
C LEU A 66 16.57 -4.32 7.17
N VAL A 67 17.19 -3.81 8.22
CA VAL A 67 17.40 -2.39 8.43
C VAL A 67 18.88 -2.09 8.22
N ARG A 68 19.18 -0.92 7.65
CA ARG A 68 20.55 -0.44 7.47
C ARG A 68 20.63 1.03 7.88
N HIS A 69 21.54 1.33 8.80
CA HIS A 69 21.76 2.68 9.31
C HIS A 69 22.83 3.40 8.48
N GLY A 70 22.44 3.91 7.31
CA GLY A 70 23.31 4.65 6.41
C GLY A 70 23.84 3.81 5.24
N ALA A 71 24.27 4.48 4.16
CA ALA A 71 24.52 3.82 2.87
C ALA A 71 25.60 2.71 2.89
N LYS A 72 26.55 2.78 3.84
CA LYS A 72 27.67 1.83 3.96
C LYS A 72 27.57 0.88 5.17
N ALA A 73 26.53 1.00 5.99
CA ALA A 73 26.36 0.11 7.15
C ALA A 73 25.98 -1.31 6.73
N ARG A 74 26.21 -2.28 7.62
CA ARG A 74 25.73 -3.65 7.44
C ARG A 74 24.21 -3.69 7.62
N TYR A 75 23.55 -4.62 6.95
CA TYR A 75 22.16 -4.95 7.24
C TYR A 75 22.05 -5.69 8.57
N GLU A 76 21.10 -5.26 9.38
CA GLU A 76 20.71 -5.87 10.65
C GLU A 76 19.30 -6.43 10.55
N ARG A 77 19.06 -7.57 11.20
CA ARG A 77 17.72 -8.18 11.23
C ARG A 77 16.81 -7.33 12.10
N SER A 78 15.58 -7.16 11.63
CA SER A 78 14.53 -6.42 12.30
C SER A 78 13.20 -7.14 12.11
N ASN A 79 12.30 -6.95 13.07
CA ASN A 79 10.93 -7.45 13.05
C ASN A 79 9.90 -6.31 13.24
N VAL A 80 10.32 -5.05 13.04
CA VAL A 80 9.51 -3.86 13.37
C VAL A 80 8.42 -3.55 12.34
N ALA A 81 8.46 -4.15 11.15
CA ALA A 81 7.45 -3.95 10.13
C ALA A 81 6.58 -5.20 9.97
N TRP A 82 5.30 -5.00 9.66
CA TRP A 82 4.35 -6.06 9.38
C TRP A 82 4.08 -6.07 7.88
N THR A 83 4.41 -7.17 7.22
CA THR A 83 4.12 -7.40 5.81
C THR A 83 3.27 -8.65 5.69
N ALA A 84 2.17 -8.56 4.95
CA ALA A 84 1.31 -9.71 4.69
C ALA A 84 1.74 -10.39 3.39
N ASN A 85 1.94 -11.70 3.48
CA ASN A 85 2.27 -12.60 2.39
C ASN A 85 1.05 -13.50 2.11
N CYS A 86 0.07 -12.93 1.42
CA CYS A 86 -1.18 -13.57 1.05
C CYS A 86 -1.81 -12.87 -0.16
N VAL A 87 -2.80 -13.50 -0.79
CA VAL A 87 -3.60 -12.84 -1.83
C VAL A 87 -4.31 -11.62 -1.23
N GLY A 88 -4.09 -10.45 -1.83
CA GLY A 88 -4.53 -9.14 -1.32
C GLY A 88 -3.48 -8.40 -0.47
N GLY A 89 -2.45 -9.10 0.00
CA GLY A 89 -1.35 -8.51 0.76
C GLY A 89 -1.83 -7.73 2.00
N GLY A 90 -1.21 -6.57 2.24
CA GLY A 90 -1.49 -5.77 3.44
C GLY A 90 -2.94 -5.31 3.58
N THR A 91 -3.72 -5.25 2.50
CA THR A 91 -5.12 -4.80 2.56
C THR A 91 -6.04 -5.81 3.25
N VAL A 92 -5.61 -7.06 3.43
CA VAL A 92 -6.36 -8.10 4.14
C VAL A 92 -6.45 -7.83 5.65
N HIS A 93 -5.51 -7.09 6.22
CA HIS A 93 -5.45 -6.82 7.67
C HIS A 93 -5.45 -5.33 8.04
N MET A 94 -5.46 -4.43 7.05
CA MET A 94 -5.44 -2.99 7.30
C MET A 94 -6.68 -2.53 8.07
N SER A 95 -6.56 -1.43 8.80
CA SER A 95 -7.65 -0.88 9.61
C SER A 95 -8.74 -0.15 8.82
N GLY A 96 -8.69 -0.13 7.48
CA GLY A 96 -9.72 0.49 6.66
C GLY A 96 -9.66 2.03 6.57
N TYR A 97 -8.52 2.65 6.90
CA TYR A 97 -8.36 4.10 6.80
C TYR A 97 -7.87 4.52 5.40
N PHE A 98 -8.67 5.32 4.70
CA PHE A 98 -8.37 5.85 3.37
C PHE A 98 -8.31 7.38 3.41
N TYR A 99 -7.14 7.91 3.76
CA TYR A 99 -6.90 9.35 3.75
C TYR A 99 -6.27 9.79 2.43
N ARG A 100 -6.64 10.99 1.97
CA ARG A 100 -5.89 11.67 0.91
C ARG A 100 -4.71 12.43 1.53
N LEU A 101 -3.62 12.53 0.79
CA LEU A 101 -2.60 13.54 1.06
C LEU A 101 -3.19 14.95 0.93
N LYS A 102 -2.57 15.93 1.56
CA LYS A 102 -2.94 17.35 1.44
C LYS A 102 -2.11 18.03 0.34
N PRO A 103 -2.59 19.15 -0.24
CA PRO A 103 -1.81 19.88 -1.25
C PRO A 103 -0.38 20.25 -0.83
N VAL A 104 -0.18 20.55 0.46
CA VAL A 104 1.15 20.86 1.00
C VAL A 104 2.11 19.65 0.98
N ASP A 105 1.60 18.42 1.05
CA ASP A 105 2.42 17.20 1.06
C ASP A 105 3.17 17.00 -0.27
N PHE A 106 2.65 17.57 -1.35
CA PHE A 106 3.28 17.55 -2.68
C PHE A 106 4.36 18.64 -2.84
N ARG A 107 4.39 19.63 -1.94
CA ARG A 107 5.29 20.81 -2.01
C ARG A 107 6.03 21.07 -0.70
N LEU A 108 6.34 20.01 0.04
CA LEU A 108 6.93 20.11 1.38
C LEU A 108 8.25 20.88 1.39
N ARG A 109 9.14 20.65 0.41
CA ARG A 109 10.44 21.33 0.37
C ARG A 109 10.27 22.81 0.08
N SER A 110 9.46 23.16 -0.91
CA SER A 110 9.23 24.58 -1.25
C SER A 110 8.44 25.32 -0.17
N THR A 111 7.57 24.63 0.58
CA THR A 111 6.69 25.26 1.57
C THR A 111 7.32 25.35 2.96
N LEU A 112 7.96 24.28 3.42
CA LEU A 112 8.54 24.18 4.77
C LEU A 112 10.06 24.37 4.78
N GLY A 113 10.69 24.47 3.61
CA GLY A 113 12.13 24.56 3.45
C GLY A 113 12.83 23.20 3.43
N ALA A 114 14.13 23.23 3.13
CA ALA A 114 14.96 22.04 3.20
C ALA A 114 15.30 21.71 4.66
N VAL A 115 15.04 20.46 5.08
CA VAL A 115 15.44 19.97 6.40
C VAL A 115 16.83 19.32 6.30
N PRO A 116 17.86 19.85 6.99
CA PRO A 116 19.22 19.30 6.92
C PRO A 116 19.27 17.80 7.24
N GLY A 117 20.00 17.03 6.42
CA GLY A 117 20.16 15.59 6.60
C GLY A 117 18.98 14.72 6.14
N THR A 118 17.97 15.31 5.48
CA THR A 118 16.80 14.58 4.96
C THR A 118 16.76 14.57 3.43
N THR A 119 15.90 13.75 2.86
CA THR A 119 15.61 13.69 1.41
C THR A 119 14.30 14.38 1.06
N VAL A 120 13.81 15.31 1.90
CA VAL A 120 12.56 16.03 1.63
C VAL A 120 12.66 16.78 0.30
N ALA A 121 11.73 16.51 -0.60
CA ALA A 121 11.64 17.07 -1.93
C ALA A 121 10.17 17.39 -2.26
N ASP A 122 9.98 18.26 -3.24
CA ASP A 122 8.66 18.41 -3.85
C ASP A 122 8.41 17.25 -4.80
N TRP A 123 7.16 16.82 -4.87
CA TRP A 123 6.75 15.78 -5.80
C TRP A 123 6.73 16.35 -7.23
N PRO A 124 7.03 15.53 -8.24
CA PRO A 124 6.95 15.95 -9.65
C PRO A 124 5.50 16.02 -10.16
N ILE A 125 4.52 15.86 -9.28
CA ILE A 125 3.08 15.94 -9.53
C ILE A 125 2.43 16.80 -8.44
N SER A 126 1.29 17.38 -8.77
CA SER A 126 0.46 18.16 -7.85
C SER A 126 -0.62 17.32 -7.19
N TYR A 127 -1.32 17.91 -6.21
CA TYR A 127 -2.52 17.30 -5.64
C TYR A 127 -3.61 17.17 -6.70
N GLU A 128 -3.75 18.18 -7.54
CA GLU A 128 -4.74 18.26 -8.60
C GLU A 128 -4.53 17.17 -9.65
N ASP A 129 -3.29 16.78 -9.93
CA ASP A 129 -2.98 15.64 -10.80
C ASP A 129 -3.48 14.31 -10.21
N LEU A 130 -3.43 14.17 -8.87
CA LEU A 130 -3.81 12.94 -8.18
C LEU A 130 -5.28 12.91 -7.76
N ALA A 131 -5.94 14.06 -7.64
CA ALA A 131 -7.31 14.20 -7.14
C ALA A 131 -8.33 13.30 -7.88
N PRO A 132 -8.36 13.24 -9.23
CA PRO A 132 -9.28 12.35 -9.94
C PRO A 132 -9.05 10.86 -9.63
N PHE A 133 -7.82 10.48 -9.31
CA PHE A 133 -7.47 9.10 -8.96
C PHE A 133 -7.83 8.78 -7.51
N TYR A 134 -7.79 9.76 -6.60
CA TYR A 134 -8.39 9.59 -5.27
C TYR A 134 -9.88 9.34 -5.37
N ASP A 135 -10.60 10.14 -6.17
CA ASP A 135 -12.05 9.96 -6.36
C ASP A 135 -12.38 8.57 -6.92
N LYS A 136 -11.63 8.14 -7.94
CA LYS A 136 -11.77 6.80 -8.52
C LYS A 136 -11.48 5.70 -7.50
N ALA A 137 -10.38 5.79 -6.76
CA ALA A 137 -10.01 4.79 -5.77
C ALA A 137 -11.05 4.71 -4.64
N GLU A 138 -11.56 5.84 -4.17
CA GLU A 138 -12.61 5.90 -3.15
C GLU A 138 -13.91 5.25 -3.64
N ALA A 139 -14.30 5.50 -4.89
CA ALA A 139 -15.48 4.90 -5.49
C ALA A 139 -15.35 3.37 -5.66
N GLU A 140 -14.22 2.90 -6.21
CA GLU A 140 -13.97 1.45 -6.41
C GLU A 140 -13.88 0.69 -5.08
N MET A 141 -13.29 1.29 -4.06
CA MET A 141 -13.14 0.67 -2.73
C MET A 141 -14.41 0.80 -1.87
N GLY A 142 -15.36 1.65 -2.25
CA GLY A 142 -16.57 1.92 -1.46
C GLY A 142 -16.27 2.67 -0.16
N VAL A 143 -15.38 3.67 -0.21
CA VAL A 143 -14.99 4.46 0.97
C VAL A 143 -16.19 5.27 1.48
N SER A 144 -16.55 5.06 2.75
CA SER A 144 -17.60 5.81 3.44
C SER A 144 -17.00 6.91 4.32
N GLY A 145 -17.66 8.07 4.39
CA GLY A 145 -17.30 9.13 5.33
C GLY A 145 -18.33 10.26 5.33
N HIS A 146 -18.38 11.02 6.43
CA HIS A 146 -19.16 12.25 6.51
C HIS A 146 -18.25 13.46 6.33
N ALA A 147 -18.44 14.20 5.24
CA ALA A 147 -17.67 15.41 4.98
C ALA A 147 -18.23 16.56 5.82
N VAL A 148 -17.40 17.09 6.73
CA VAL A 148 -17.66 18.32 7.47
C VAL A 148 -16.81 19.44 6.92
N PRO A 149 -17.37 20.65 6.67
CA PRO A 149 -16.57 21.80 6.30
C PRO A 149 -15.52 22.08 7.38
N HIS A 150 -14.25 21.96 7.02
CA HIS A 150 -13.14 22.18 7.93
C HIS A 150 -12.02 22.93 7.19
N PRO A 151 -11.42 23.99 7.79
CA PRO A 151 -10.40 24.80 7.12
C PRO A 151 -9.17 24.04 6.64
N PHE A 152 -8.89 22.88 7.26
CA PHE A 152 -7.75 22.02 6.92
C PHE A 152 -8.15 20.73 6.21
N ALA A 153 -9.40 20.62 5.74
CA ALA A 153 -9.81 19.51 4.88
C ALA A 153 -9.08 19.59 3.54
N GLU A 154 -8.73 18.43 3.00
CA GLU A 154 -8.29 18.32 1.61
C GLU A 154 -9.42 18.75 0.65
N PRO A 155 -9.08 19.39 -0.48
CA PRO A 155 -10.06 19.64 -1.54
C PRO A 155 -10.67 18.31 -2.01
N ARG A 156 -11.97 18.28 -2.29
CA ARG A 156 -12.65 17.12 -2.90
C ARG A 156 -13.41 17.61 -4.12
N SER A 157 -13.45 16.79 -5.18
CA SER A 157 -14.19 17.10 -6.42
C SER A 157 -15.67 16.79 -6.29
#